data_AF-A0AAD1U4S3-F1
#
_entry.id   AF-A0AAD1U4S3-F1
#
_cell.length_a   1.000
_cell.length_b   1.000
_cell.length_c   1.000
_cell.angle_alpha   90.00
_cell.angle_beta   90.00
_cell.angle_gamma   90.00
#
_symmetry.space_group_name_H-M   'P 1'
#
loop_
_entity.id
_entity.type
_entity.pdbx_description
1 polymer ?
#
loop_
_entity_poly.entity_id
_entity_poly.type
_entity_poly.pdbx_seq_one_letter_code
_entity_poly.pdbx_strand_id
1 'polypeptide(L)'
;MLMASGKNLNDFGDPTACDLNPLTDYAMISIEGVPMFIGLCLPSICQSSDLKIVSDAVTTLAQNMGIEEGEGMVHFPNKEKYSVSGWHIFGFIAFGFFSLLFIVGLFVEYTSLFGQVPPQEESASDTQKDKVLVNSKSFIGKFFLAFSPSRNLQKMFYTPQKKGDYLSALNGIRTISMFFVILGHTNSGLLQGGVINAQEALTMKDSWWAIFIGTGLYSVDTFFFISAFLATYLMLTKFHGCKIFNIPMVYLHRVIRVVPTILLLFALFFTFFGFLGSGPLWKPYVDNEIIQCKAGWWPIVLFVHSWHFTGACFVQLWYLSNEMTYFLFVPIIVLAYLNSKLIGYSIVAFFNVISIILPFIFSHIRGHSITILKDPAGDYVLEIYNYPWTRSGAYFVGILFGILYFEYTKSSSNPFYRISLGARFYNSFKKNTFLCYISFFLSSIVMLFFIIFPRIELHDLNERKLSQIPSDFFNAFHRSTFVAALGFFLSPIFVGRLSLIKNIFGTRLWAPWAKVTFVAYLIHVHILGWFFMQSKGSRYFDGPSIIFYALPTFLVCLIVGIPIALIIESPVLQIERLVLFPPRQKPEYTVAQKHLIDKVTINSKESSEMTKDDIKFLK
;
A
#
# COMPACT_ATOMS: atom_id res chain seq x y z
N MET A 1 41.36 -15.53 13.97
CA MET A 1 41.16 -16.08 12.61
C MET A 1 40.13 -17.20 12.65
N LEU A 2 40.51 -18.49 12.79
CA LEU A 2 39.57 -19.61 12.65
C LEU A 2 38.32 -19.60 13.56
N MET A 3 38.43 -19.08 14.79
CA MET A 3 37.26 -18.98 15.69
C MET A 3 36.28 -17.86 15.30
N ALA A 4 36.73 -16.87 14.54
CA ALA A 4 35.92 -15.74 14.07
C ALA A 4 35.40 -15.94 12.63
N SER A 5 35.88 -16.96 11.92
CA SER A 5 35.34 -17.36 10.62
C SER A 5 34.05 -18.16 10.79
N GLY A 6 33.16 -18.04 9.81
CA GLY A 6 32.00 -18.92 9.68
C GLY A 6 32.43 -20.37 9.45
N LYS A 7 31.65 -21.30 9.99
CA LYS A 7 31.95 -22.75 9.94
C LYS A 7 31.10 -23.50 8.92
N ASN A 8 29.99 -22.91 8.50
CA ASN A 8 29.04 -23.49 7.57
C ASN A 8 28.71 -22.51 6.44
N LEU A 9 28.04 -23.01 5.40
CA LEU A 9 27.41 -22.13 4.43
C LEU A 9 26.35 -21.25 5.12
N ASN A 10 26.25 -20.00 4.70
CA ASN A 10 25.44 -18.96 5.31
C ASN A 10 25.80 -18.65 6.77
N ASP A 11 27.04 -18.91 7.19
CA ASP A 11 27.56 -18.50 8.49
C ASP A 11 28.52 -17.32 8.30
N PHE A 12 28.20 -16.17 8.92
CA PHE A 12 29.07 -15.00 8.90
C PHE A 12 30.25 -15.12 9.88
N GLY A 13 30.22 -16.08 10.82
CA GLY A 13 31.17 -16.10 11.93
C GLY A 13 30.99 -14.87 12.84
N ASP A 14 32.09 -14.28 13.30
CA ASP A 14 32.10 -13.05 14.07
C ASP A 14 32.95 -11.98 13.36
N PRO A 15 32.34 -11.19 12.46
CA PRO A 15 33.03 -10.09 11.77
C PRO A 15 33.66 -9.12 12.76
N THR A 16 32.95 -8.81 13.87
CA THR A 16 33.41 -7.80 14.83
C THR A 16 34.65 -8.28 15.57
N ALA A 17 34.67 -9.54 16.01
CA ALA A 17 35.86 -10.12 16.64
C ALA A 17 37.04 -10.23 15.66
N CYS A 18 36.79 -10.43 14.37
CA CYS A 18 37.84 -10.45 13.36
C CYS A 18 38.53 -9.08 13.23
N ASP A 19 37.75 -8.01 13.09
CA ASP A 19 38.30 -6.67 12.86
C ASP A 19 38.91 -6.02 14.11
N LEU A 20 38.67 -6.58 15.31
CA LEU A 20 39.32 -6.12 16.54
C LEU A 20 40.84 -6.33 16.53
N ASN A 21 41.34 -7.25 15.71
CA ASN A 21 42.78 -7.51 15.58
C ASN A 21 43.31 -6.83 14.29
N PRO A 22 44.27 -5.89 14.39
CA PRO A 22 44.79 -5.15 13.22
C PRO A 22 45.57 -6.01 12.22
N LEU A 23 45.92 -7.24 12.58
CA LEU A 23 46.58 -8.21 11.70
C LEU A 23 45.60 -9.03 10.87
N THR A 24 44.30 -8.86 11.08
CA THR A 24 43.26 -9.63 10.40
C THR A 24 42.21 -8.73 9.78
N ASP A 25 41.60 -9.21 8.71
CA ASP A 25 40.48 -8.58 8.02
C ASP A 25 39.37 -9.59 7.78
N TYR A 26 38.14 -9.13 7.94
CA TYR A 26 36.96 -9.89 7.58
C TYR A 26 36.69 -9.80 6.07
N ALA A 27 36.56 -10.96 5.43
CA ALA A 27 36.11 -11.11 4.05
C ALA A 27 34.82 -11.92 4.00
N MET A 28 33.90 -11.55 3.12
CA MET A 28 32.69 -12.31 2.83
C MET A 28 32.72 -12.76 1.39
N ILE A 29 32.52 -14.05 1.15
CA ILE A 29 32.35 -14.61 -0.18
C ILE A 29 30.86 -14.86 -0.37
N SER A 30 30.27 -14.36 -1.45
CA SER A 30 28.86 -14.57 -1.79
C SER A 30 28.70 -14.93 -3.25
N ILE A 31 27.65 -15.65 -3.60
CA ILE A 31 27.35 -15.99 -4.99
C ILE A 31 26.37 -14.95 -5.55
N GLU A 32 26.69 -14.39 -6.72
CA GLU A 32 25.81 -13.43 -7.37
C GLU A 32 24.43 -14.04 -7.65
N GLY A 33 23.36 -13.32 -7.32
CA GLY A 33 21.97 -13.74 -7.56
C GLY A 33 21.45 -14.83 -6.61
N VAL A 34 22.28 -15.33 -5.68
CA VAL A 34 21.96 -16.48 -4.85
C VAL A 34 22.21 -16.16 -3.37
N PRO A 35 21.27 -16.48 -2.44
CA PRO A 35 21.43 -16.19 -1.02
C PRO A 35 22.35 -17.20 -0.32
N MET A 36 23.58 -17.32 -0.85
CA MET A 36 24.62 -18.20 -0.33
C MET A 36 25.91 -17.43 -0.13
N PHE A 37 26.44 -17.49 1.08
CA PHE A 37 27.67 -16.79 1.46
C PHE A 37 28.45 -17.52 2.56
N ILE A 38 29.71 -17.13 2.74
CA ILE A 38 30.56 -17.57 3.85
C ILE A 38 31.44 -16.40 4.35
N GLY A 39 31.47 -16.20 5.66
CA GLY A 39 32.34 -15.23 6.32
C GLY A 39 33.68 -15.83 6.69
N LEU A 40 34.79 -15.15 6.37
CA LEU A 40 36.15 -15.60 6.65
C LEU A 40 36.94 -14.51 7.35
N CYS A 41 37.61 -14.88 8.45
CA CYS A 41 38.56 -14.02 9.14
C CYS A 41 39.99 -14.41 8.76
N LEU A 42 40.67 -13.53 8.02
CA LEU A 42 41.92 -13.82 7.34
C LEU A 42 43.02 -12.82 7.73
N PRO A 43 44.31 -13.10 7.48
CA PRO A 43 45.37 -12.10 7.63
C PRO A 43 45.11 -10.86 6.75
N SER A 44 45.47 -9.67 7.24
CA SER A 44 45.16 -8.40 6.56
C SER A 44 45.89 -8.19 5.22
N ILE A 45 46.89 -9.01 4.94
CA ILE A 45 47.62 -9.03 3.68
C ILE A 45 46.82 -9.67 2.53
N CYS A 46 45.79 -10.47 2.83
CA CYS A 46 44.99 -11.15 1.82
C CYS A 46 44.20 -10.15 0.96
N GLN A 47 44.26 -10.34 -0.35
CA GLN A 47 43.52 -9.57 -1.35
C GLN A 47 42.43 -10.42 -2.01
N SER A 48 41.52 -9.78 -2.76
CA SER A 48 40.45 -10.49 -3.49
C SER A 48 40.98 -11.56 -4.45
N SER A 49 42.18 -11.35 -5.03
CA SER A 49 42.84 -12.34 -5.90
C SER A 49 43.21 -13.63 -5.18
N ASP A 50 43.58 -13.55 -3.90
CA ASP A 50 44.02 -14.71 -3.11
C ASP A 50 42.83 -15.60 -2.73
N LEU A 51 41.63 -15.02 -2.70
CA LEU A 51 40.38 -15.70 -2.35
C LEU A 51 39.65 -16.29 -3.54
N LYS A 52 40.18 -16.14 -4.76
CA LYS A 52 39.54 -16.67 -5.97
C LYS A 52 39.33 -18.19 -5.89
N ILE A 53 40.30 -18.94 -5.39
CA ILE A 53 40.20 -20.40 -5.23
C ILE A 53 39.05 -20.77 -4.28
N VAL A 54 38.87 -20.02 -3.20
CA VAL A 54 37.78 -20.27 -2.24
C VAL A 54 36.44 -19.89 -2.87
N SER A 55 36.40 -18.79 -3.63
CA SER A 55 35.24 -18.36 -4.40
C SER A 55 34.80 -19.44 -5.39
N ASP A 56 35.73 -19.96 -6.20
CA ASP A 56 35.46 -21.01 -7.19
C ASP A 56 34.98 -22.31 -6.53
N ALA A 57 35.48 -22.64 -5.34
CA ALA A 57 35.02 -23.79 -4.56
C ALA A 57 33.59 -23.60 -4.05
N VAL A 58 33.22 -22.40 -3.59
CA VAL A 58 31.86 -22.05 -3.17
C VAL A 58 30.90 -22.08 -4.35
N THR A 59 31.30 -21.57 -5.53
CA THR A 59 30.53 -21.67 -6.77
C THR A 59 30.33 -23.12 -7.20
N THR A 60 31.38 -23.94 -7.13
CA THR A 60 31.27 -25.38 -7.47
C THR A 60 30.31 -26.11 -6.51
N LEU A 61 30.35 -25.78 -5.22
CA LEU A 61 29.40 -26.34 -4.24
C LEU A 61 27.96 -25.96 -4.57
N ALA A 62 27.72 -24.71 -4.98
CA ALA A 62 26.41 -24.26 -5.42
C ALA A 62 25.89 -25.01 -6.64
N GLN A 63 26.76 -25.23 -7.63
CA GLN A 63 26.43 -26.01 -8.82
C GLN A 63 26.06 -27.46 -8.46
N ASN A 64 26.79 -28.08 -7.53
CA ASN A 64 26.44 -29.41 -7.01
C ASN A 64 25.11 -29.43 -6.25
N MET A 65 24.62 -28.29 -5.76
CA MET A 65 23.30 -28.13 -5.14
C MET A 65 22.20 -27.81 -6.16
N GLY A 66 22.51 -27.81 -7.47
CA GLY A 66 21.56 -27.54 -8.55
C GLY A 66 21.39 -26.05 -8.89
N ILE A 67 22.34 -25.20 -8.48
CA ILE A 67 22.35 -23.76 -8.81
C ILE A 67 23.27 -23.56 -10.01
N GLU A 68 22.69 -23.46 -11.19
CA GLU A 68 23.43 -23.46 -12.47
C GLU A 68 24.06 -22.10 -12.82
N GLU A 69 23.61 -21.01 -12.19
CA GLU A 69 24.05 -19.64 -12.48
C GLU A 69 24.60 -18.92 -11.23
N GLY A 70 25.63 -18.09 -11.42
CA GLY A 70 26.20 -17.18 -10.40
C GLY A 70 27.72 -17.30 -10.23
N GLU A 71 28.43 -16.17 -10.30
CA GLU A 71 29.86 -16.10 -9.99
C GLU A 71 30.09 -15.78 -8.52
N GLY A 72 31.12 -16.37 -7.91
CA GLY A 72 31.51 -16.08 -6.55
C GLY A 72 32.20 -14.72 -6.46
N MET A 73 31.65 -13.80 -5.65
CA MET A 73 32.19 -12.47 -5.38
C MET A 73 32.82 -12.40 -4.00
N VAL A 74 33.97 -11.73 -3.92
CA VAL A 74 34.69 -11.48 -2.66
C VAL A 74 34.45 -10.03 -2.24
N HIS A 75 33.95 -9.84 -1.03
CA HIS A 75 33.66 -8.53 -0.43
C HIS A 75 34.51 -8.32 0.81
N PHE A 76 34.98 -7.08 1.02
CA PHE A 76 35.64 -6.64 2.27
C PHE A 76 34.81 -5.54 2.93
N PRO A 77 33.71 -5.89 3.64
CA PRO A 77 32.68 -4.92 4.05
C PRO A 77 33.20 -3.73 4.84
N ASN A 78 34.24 -3.91 5.67
CA ASN A 78 34.78 -2.84 6.52
C ASN A 78 35.80 -1.94 5.84
N LYS A 79 36.43 -2.40 4.74
CA LYS A 79 37.37 -1.59 3.96
C LYS A 79 36.64 -0.67 2.99
N GLU A 80 35.44 -1.06 2.57
CA GLU A 80 34.71 -0.34 1.55
C GLU A 80 33.77 0.71 2.18
N LYS A 81 34.23 1.96 2.23
CA LYS A 81 33.42 3.09 2.71
C LYS A 81 32.41 3.56 1.66
N TYR A 82 31.24 4.02 2.12
CA TYR A 82 30.28 4.70 1.24
C TYR A 82 30.84 6.03 0.75
N SER A 83 30.79 6.23 -0.56
CA SER A 83 31.15 7.51 -1.18
C SER A 83 29.94 8.44 -1.17
N VAL A 84 30.18 9.69 -0.75
CA VAL A 84 29.16 10.75 -0.81
C VAL A 84 28.96 11.15 -2.27
N SER A 85 27.74 10.99 -2.76
CA SER A 85 27.32 11.39 -4.12
C SER A 85 26.46 12.65 -4.10
N GLY A 86 26.25 13.30 -5.25
CA GLY A 86 25.40 14.49 -5.37
C GLY A 86 23.96 14.30 -4.87
N TRP A 87 23.44 13.06 -4.90
CA TRP A 87 22.12 12.73 -4.37
C TRP A 87 21.99 12.96 -2.86
N HIS A 88 23.09 12.80 -2.11
CA HIS A 88 23.11 13.05 -0.67
C HIS A 88 22.88 14.53 -0.38
N ILE A 89 23.56 15.42 -1.12
CA ILE A 89 23.42 16.87 -0.99
C ILE A 89 21.97 17.26 -1.25
N PHE A 90 21.37 16.75 -2.34
CA PHE A 90 19.97 17.01 -2.65
C PHE A 90 19.02 16.57 -1.54
N GLY A 91 19.19 15.36 -0.99
CA GLY A 91 18.28 14.91 0.06
C GLY A 91 18.49 15.59 1.41
N PHE A 92 19.71 16.03 1.76
CA PHE A 92 19.93 16.90 2.93
C PHE A 92 19.21 18.25 2.77
N ILE A 93 19.27 18.86 1.59
CA ILE A 93 18.55 20.11 1.29
C ILE A 93 17.03 19.88 1.39
N ALA A 94 16.52 18.82 0.77
CA ALA A 94 15.09 18.49 0.81
C ALA A 94 14.62 18.24 2.25
N PHE A 95 15.37 17.45 3.02
CA PHE A 95 15.06 17.18 4.43
C PHE A 95 15.08 18.47 5.25
N GLY A 96 16.12 19.29 5.14
CA GLY A 96 16.23 20.57 5.83
C GLY A 96 15.08 21.53 5.48
N PHE A 97 14.66 21.58 4.21
CA PHE A 97 13.52 22.38 3.76
C PHE A 97 12.20 21.94 4.42
N PHE A 98 11.89 20.64 4.41
CA PHE A 98 10.66 20.14 5.03
C PHE A 98 10.68 20.27 6.56
N SER A 99 11.84 20.04 7.20
CA SER A 99 12.01 20.29 8.64
C SER A 99 11.78 21.76 8.99
N LEU A 100 12.28 22.69 8.17
CA LEU A 100 12.02 24.12 8.36
C LEU A 100 10.53 24.45 8.25
N LEU A 101 9.83 23.95 7.22
CA LEU A 101 8.38 24.16 7.06
C LEU A 101 7.58 23.64 8.24
N PHE A 102 7.99 22.50 8.80
CA PHE A 102 7.39 21.91 9.98
C PHE A 102 7.58 22.78 11.23
N ILE A 103 8.79 23.31 11.44
CA ILE A 103 9.11 24.23 12.55
C ILE A 103 8.32 25.54 12.41
N VAL A 104 8.25 26.11 11.20
CA VAL A 104 7.46 27.33 10.94
C VAL A 104 5.97 27.06 11.15
N GLY A 105 5.45 25.90 10.72
CA GLY A 105 4.07 25.50 10.95
C GLY A 105 3.71 25.39 12.44
N LEU A 106 4.62 24.82 13.25
CA LEU A 106 4.51 24.80 14.71
C LEU A 106 4.50 26.21 15.31
N PHE A 107 5.40 27.09 14.86
CA PHE A 107 5.47 28.47 15.35
C PHE A 107 4.21 29.27 15.01
N VAL A 108 3.69 29.14 13.79
CA VAL A 108 2.43 29.78 13.37
C VAL A 108 1.24 29.25 14.18
N GLU A 109 1.19 27.95 14.47
CA GLU A 109 0.16 27.40 15.35
C GLU A 109 0.27 27.98 16.77
N TYR A 110 1.47 27.98 17.36
CA TYR A 110 1.71 28.54 18.69
C TYR A 110 1.27 30.00 18.77
N THR A 111 1.73 30.84 17.84
CA THR A 111 1.34 32.27 17.81
C THR A 111 -0.17 32.46 17.55
N SER A 112 -0.82 31.59 16.77
CA SER A 112 -2.27 31.65 16.57
C SER A 112 -3.09 31.26 17.80
N LEU A 113 -2.54 30.39 18.67
CA LEU A 113 -3.17 29.98 19.93
C LEU A 113 -2.92 31.01 21.04
N PHE A 114 -1.71 31.57 21.14
CA PHE A 114 -1.34 32.54 22.17
C PHE A 114 -1.71 34.00 21.85
N GLY A 115 -1.99 34.33 20.58
CA GLY A 115 -2.55 35.63 20.18
C GLY A 115 -3.99 35.86 20.64
N GLN A 116 -4.64 34.89 21.27
CA GLN A 116 -5.95 35.00 21.92
C GLN A 116 -5.79 34.84 23.44
N VAL A 117 -5.59 35.93 24.17
CA VAL A 117 -5.70 35.92 25.65
C VAL A 117 -7.19 35.81 26.04
N PRO A 118 -7.60 34.89 26.96
CA PRO A 118 -8.99 34.71 27.42
C PRO A 118 -9.34 35.72 28.55
N PRO A 119 -10.62 36.08 28.85
CA PRO A 119 -11.60 35.13 29.42
C PRO A 119 -13.11 35.42 29.15
N GLN A 120 -13.94 34.37 29.09
CA GLN A 120 -15.08 34.21 30.00
C GLN A 120 -15.72 32.84 29.81
N GLU A 121 -16.05 32.22 30.94
CA GLU A 121 -16.80 30.97 31.05
C GLU A 121 -18.09 31.05 30.22
N GLU A 122 -18.27 30.11 29.31
CA GLU A 122 -19.56 29.44 29.16
C GLU A 122 -19.41 28.20 28.29
N SER A 123 -20.06 27.15 28.77
CA SER A 123 -20.21 25.83 28.17
C SER A 123 -20.52 25.90 26.67
N ALA A 124 -19.56 25.56 25.82
CA ALA A 124 -19.75 25.53 24.37
C ALA A 124 -19.31 24.17 23.79
N SER A 125 -20.29 23.50 23.18
CA SER A 125 -20.18 22.22 22.48
C SER A 125 -19.01 22.14 21.48
N ASP A 126 -18.48 20.93 21.28
CA ASP A 126 -17.36 20.58 20.37
C ASP A 126 -17.48 21.12 18.94
N THR A 127 -18.69 21.48 18.50
CA THR A 127 -18.98 22.11 17.20
C THR A 127 -18.44 23.54 17.03
N GLN A 128 -18.01 24.20 18.12
CA GLN A 128 -17.56 25.60 18.09
C GLN A 128 -16.04 25.75 17.91
N LYS A 129 -15.22 24.74 18.26
CA LYS A 129 -13.75 24.77 18.08
C LYS A 129 -13.33 24.83 16.60
N ASP A 130 -14.11 24.21 15.71
CA ASP A 130 -13.85 24.26 14.25
C ASP A 130 -14.20 25.62 13.62
N LYS A 131 -15.04 26.44 14.26
CA LYS A 131 -15.44 27.77 13.75
C LYS A 131 -14.52 28.90 14.22
N VAL A 132 -13.76 28.72 15.30
CA VAL A 132 -12.96 29.80 15.92
C VAL A 132 -11.57 29.99 15.26
N LEU A 133 -11.05 29.01 14.51
CA LEU A 133 -9.65 29.01 14.03
C LEU A 133 -9.44 29.36 12.54
N VAL A 134 -10.45 29.94 11.87
CA VAL A 134 -10.36 30.40 10.46
C VAL A 134 -10.23 31.93 10.38
N ASN A 135 -9.39 32.54 11.22
CA ASN A 135 -9.11 33.98 11.13
C ASN A 135 -7.66 34.34 10.78
N SER A 136 -6.86 33.38 10.30
CA SER A 136 -5.74 33.71 9.41
C SER A 136 -6.34 34.09 8.04
N LYS A 137 -6.71 35.36 7.85
CA LYS A 137 -7.26 35.85 6.57
C LYS A 137 -6.25 35.69 5.40
N SER A 138 -4.96 35.54 5.69
CA SER A 138 -3.89 35.36 4.70
C SER A 138 -3.75 33.90 4.22
N PHE A 139 -3.59 33.72 2.89
CA PHE A 139 -3.20 32.47 2.25
C PHE A 139 -1.91 31.88 2.85
N ILE A 140 -0.95 32.74 3.19
CA ILE A 140 0.37 32.36 3.73
C ILE A 140 0.24 31.69 5.11
N GLY A 141 -0.62 32.23 5.98
CA GLY A 141 -0.86 31.62 7.29
C GLY A 141 -1.53 30.25 7.17
N LYS A 142 -2.48 30.09 6.24
CA LYS A 142 -3.10 28.78 5.95
C LYS A 142 -2.11 27.76 5.36
N PHE A 143 -1.18 28.23 4.53
CA PHE A 143 -0.10 27.42 3.97
C PHE A 143 0.80 26.86 5.08
N PHE A 144 1.34 27.70 5.96
CA PHE A 144 2.20 27.21 7.07
C PHE A 144 1.43 26.36 8.08
N LEU A 145 0.18 26.72 8.37
CA LEU A 145 -0.70 25.90 9.22
C LEU A 145 -1.01 24.50 8.64
N ALA A 146 -0.78 24.27 7.34
CA ALA A 146 -0.88 22.94 6.74
C ALA A 146 0.23 22.00 7.23
N PHE A 147 1.40 22.56 7.59
CA PHE A 147 2.56 21.84 8.12
C PHE A 147 2.55 21.66 9.63
N SER A 148 1.53 22.16 10.35
CA SER A 148 1.42 21.99 11.80
C SER A 148 1.23 20.49 12.17
N PRO A 149 2.15 19.89 12.93
CA PRO A 149 2.06 18.48 13.31
C PRO A 149 0.98 18.21 14.32
N SER A 150 0.76 19.07 15.31
CA SER A 150 -0.24 18.85 16.36
C SER A 150 -1.63 18.70 15.73
N ARG A 151 -1.97 19.56 14.77
CA ARG A 151 -3.23 19.49 14.02
C ARG A 151 -3.31 18.27 13.12
N ASN A 152 -2.22 17.95 12.42
CA ASN A 152 -2.19 16.80 11.52
C ASN A 152 -2.28 15.47 12.29
N LEU A 153 -1.63 15.39 13.45
CA LEU A 153 -1.68 14.26 14.37
C LEU A 153 -3.07 14.11 14.97
N GLN A 154 -3.68 15.21 15.45
CA GLN A 154 -5.06 15.19 15.94
C GLN A 154 -6.04 14.72 14.85
N LYS A 155 -5.94 15.24 13.61
CA LYS A 155 -6.75 14.77 12.47
C LYS A 155 -6.50 13.30 12.12
N MET A 156 -5.29 12.79 12.35
CA MET A 156 -4.94 11.40 12.07
C MET A 156 -5.62 10.46 13.07
N PHE A 157 -5.47 10.72 14.37
CA PHE A 157 -5.97 9.85 15.45
C PHE A 157 -7.43 10.11 15.85
N TYR A 158 -7.92 11.34 15.69
CA TYR A 158 -9.29 11.72 16.07
C TYR A 158 -10.18 11.83 14.83
N THR A 159 -10.78 10.70 14.44
CA THR A 159 -11.77 10.68 13.33
C THR A 159 -13.17 10.44 13.89
N PRO A 160 -14.09 11.41 13.78
CA PRO A 160 -15.46 11.22 14.27
C PRO A 160 -16.16 10.13 13.45
N GLN A 161 -16.65 9.10 14.14
CA GLN A 161 -17.42 8.03 13.51
C GLN A 161 -18.87 8.46 13.34
N LYS A 162 -19.37 8.39 12.10
CA LYS A 162 -20.78 8.63 11.82
C LYS A 162 -21.59 7.37 12.12
N LYS A 163 -22.77 7.53 12.73
CA LYS A 163 -23.71 6.42 12.91
C LYS A 163 -24.11 5.86 11.54
N GLY A 164 -24.01 4.55 11.36
CA GLY A 164 -24.29 3.89 10.07
C GLY A 164 -23.15 3.95 9.05
N ASP A 165 -21.93 4.35 9.44
CA ASP A 165 -20.75 4.20 8.60
C ASP A 165 -20.29 2.73 8.60
N TYR A 166 -20.76 1.96 7.62
CA TYR A 166 -20.37 0.56 7.43
C TYR A 166 -19.05 0.44 6.64
N LEU A 167 -18.67 1.47 5.89
CA LEU A 167 -17.40 1.48 5.13
C LEU A 167 -16.19 1.61 6.05
N SER A 168 -16.37 2.05 7.30
CA SER A 168 -15.31 2.07 8.31
C SER A 168 -14.65 0.70 8.53
N ALA A 169 -15.33 -0.41 8.23
CA ALA A 169 -14.75 -1.76 8.28
C ALA A 169 -13.56 -1.94 7.33
N LEU A 170 -13.51 -1.17 6.24
CA LEU A 170 -12.37 -1.18 5.31
C LEU A 170 -11.07 -0.70 5.97
N ASN A 171 -11.15 0.08 7.06
CA ASN A 171 -9.94 0.53 7.77
C ASN A 171 -9.20 -0.66 8.39
N GLY A 172 -9.90 -1.54 9.10
CA GLY A 172 -9.30 -2.73 9.69
C GLY A 172 -8.81 -3.71 8.64
N ILE A 173 -9.60 -3.93 7.59
CA ILE A 173 -9.25 -4.86 6.51
C ILE A 173 -7.97 -4.40 5.80
N ARG A 174 -7.86 -3.12 5.43
CA ARG A 174 -6.64 -2.57 4.83
C ARG A 174 -5.42 -2.70 5.74
N THR A 175 -5.60 -2.48 7.03
CA THR A 175 -4.50 -2.55 8.01
C THR A 175 -3.99 -3.99 8.14
N ILE A 176 -4.90 -4.97 8.21
CA ILE A 176 -4.55 -6.40 8.28
C ILE A 176 -3.97 -6.91 6.96
N SER A 177 -4.50 -6.47 5.81
CA SER A 177 -3.89 -6.78 4.51
C SER A 177 -2.46 -6.24 4.41
N MET A 178 -2.17 -5.06 4.98
CA MET A 178 -0.79 -4.55 5.04
C MET A 178 0.12 -5.46 5.86
N PHE A 179 -0.35 -5.98 7.01
CA PHE A 179 0.41 -6.95 7.79
C PHE A 179 0.72 -8.21 6.98
N PHE A 180 -0.24 -8.75 6.24
CA PHE A 180 0.00 -9.93 5.38
C PHE A 180 0.96 -9.65 4.22
N VAL A 181 0.98 -8.44 3.65
CA VAL A 181 2.01 -8.03 2.67
C VAL A 181 3.40 -8.09 3.31
N ILE A 182 3.56 -7.52 4.51
CA ILE A 182 4.84 -7.56 5.22
C ILE A 182 5.22 -8.99 5.59
N LEU A 183 4.27 -9.81 6.03
CA LEU A 183 4.50 -11.22 6.35
C LEU A 183 5.03 -12.00 5.13
N GLY A 184 4.44 -11.77 3.95
CA GLY A 184 4.91 -12.36 2.70
C GLY A 184 6.33 -11.93 2.33
N HIS A 185 6.64 -10.62 2.41
CA HIS A 185 8.00 -10.12 2.13
C HIS A 185 9.01 -10.46 3.24
N THR A 186 8.56 -10.71 4.47
CA THR A 186 9.41 -11.21 5.56
C THR A 186 9.97 -12.58 5.23
N ASN A 187 9.17 -13.46 4.64
CA ASN A 187 9.65 -14.75 4.14
C ASN A 187 10.80 -14.57 3.13
N SER A 188 10.60 -13.73 2.11
CA SER A 188 11.62 -13.46 1.09
C SER A 188 12.87 -12.80 1.68
N GLY A 189 12.70 -11.81 2.57
CA GLY A 189 13.81 -11.11 3.21
C GLY A 189 14.62 -12.00 4.15
N LEU A 190 13.97 -12.92 4.86
CA LEU A 190 14.65 -13.88 5.74
C LEU A 190 15.52 -14.85 4.92
N LEU A 191 15.01 -15.35 3.78
CA LEU A 191 15.80 -16.19 2.87
C LEU A 191 17.01 -15.41 2.30
N GLN A 192 16.79 -14.17 1.85
CA GLN A 192 17.87 -13.34 1.29
C GLN A 192 18.92 -12.92 2.32
N GLY A 193 18.53 -12.72 3.58
CA GLY A 193 19.45 -12.39 4.68
C GLY A 193 20.33 -13.55 5.13
N GLY A 194 20.14 -14.72 4.50
CA GLY A 194 20.82 -15.98 4.73
C GLY A 194 20.47 -16.68 6.03
N VAL A 195 20.33 -18.00 5.89
CA VAL A 195 19.77 -18.88 6.90
C VAL A 195 20.69 -20.06 7.13
N ILE A 196 20.88 -20.43 8.39
CA ILE A 196 21.79 -21.53 8.77
C ILE A 196 21.26 -22.90 8.36
N ASN A 197 19.94 -23.03 8.20
CA ASN A 197 19.23 -24.24 7.81
C ASN A 197 18.71 -24.14 6.37
N ALA A 198 19.51 -23.65 5.43
CA ALA A 198 19.10 -23.38 4.05
C ALA A 198 18.41 -24.58 3.36
N GLN A 199 18.89 -25.81 3.61
CA GLN A 199 18.26 -27.02 3.07
C GLN A 199 16.86 -27.27 3.62
N GLU A 200 16.63 -27.04 4.91
CA GLU A 200 15.30 -27.14 5.52
C GLU A 200 14.41 -25.95 5.10
N ALA A 201 15.00 -24.78 4.87
CA ALA A 201 14.26 -23.63 4.36
C ALA A 201 13.60 -23.92 3.00
N LEU A 202 14.25 -24.71 2.15
CA LEU A 202 13.69 -25.17 0.88
C LEU A 202 12.45 -26.09 1.06
N THR A 203 12.29 -26.76 2.20
CA THR A 203 11.13 -27.63 2.48
C THR A 203 9.95 -26.87 3.09
N MET A 204 10.11 -25.59 3.46
CA MET A 204 9.02 -24.80 4.06
C MET A 204 7.78 -24.68 3.16
N LYS A 205 7.96 -24.74 1.85
CA LYS A 205 6.86 -24.76 0.86
C LYS A 205 5.84 -25.89 1.14
N ASP A 206 6.30 -26.98 1.75
CA ASP A 206 5.52 -28.17 2.10
C ASP A 206 4.84 -28.02 3.48
N SER A 207 5.22 -27.01 4.27
CA SER A 207 4.63 -26.71 5.58
C SER A 207 3.35 -25.87 5.50
N TRP A 208 2.46 -26.01 6.50
CA TRP A 208 1.25 -25.18 6.62
C TRP A 208 1.55 -23.68 6.69
N TRP A 209 2.78 -23.29 7.06
CA TRP A 209 3.21 -21.89 7.11
C TRP A 209 3.28 -21.23 5.72
N ALA A 210 3.43 -22.01 4.64
CA ALA A 210 3.40 -21.49 3.27
C ALA A 210 2.05 -20.83 2.90
N ILE A 211 0.96 -21.13 3.62
CA ILE A 211 -0.34 -20.46 3.47
C ILE A 211 -0.24 -18.95 3.74
N PHE A 212 0.59 -18.56 4.71
CA PHE A 212 0.77 -17.15 5.04
C PHE A 212 1.45 -16.37 3.90
N ILE A 213 2.34 -17.02 3.16
CA ILE A 213 2.97 -16.47 1.95
C ILE A 213 1.90 -16.24 0.88
N GLY A 214 1.07 -17.25 0.61
CA GLY A 214 -0.07 -17.13 -0.32
C GLY A 214 -1.00 -15.97 0.06
N THR A 215 -1.24 -15.79 1.35
CA THR A 215 -2.09 -14.68 1.87
C THR A 215 -1.50 -13.30 1.55
N GLY A 216 -0.18 -13.13 1.62
CA GLY A 216 0.50 -11.89 1.22
C GLY A 216 0.27 -11.53 -0.25
N LEU A 217 0.30 -12.52 -1.15
CA LEU A 217 0.11 -12.31 -2.59
C LEU A 217 -1.30 -11.81 -2.95
N TYR A 218 -2.34 -12.32 -2.29
CA TYR A 218 -3.73 -11.90 -2.50
C TYR A 218 -4.13 -10.67 -1.68
N SER A 219 -3.36 -10.31 -0.66
CA SER A 219 -3.55 -9.06 0.08
C SER A 219 -3.38 -7.84 -0.83
N VAL A 220 -2.51 -7.92 -1.84
CA VAL A 220 -2.37 -6.87 -2.87
C VAL A 220 -3.65 -6.73 -3.71
N ASP A 221 -4.33 -7.84 -4.02
CA ASP A 221 -5.60 -7.79 -4.77
C ASP A 221 -6.73 -7.19 -3.94
N THR A 222 -6.71 -7.43 -2.62
CA THR A 222 -7.59 -6.72 -1.68
C THR A 222 -7.37 -5.21 -1.74
N PHE A 223 -6.13 -4.74 -1.82
CA PHE A 223 -5.85 -3.31 -1.98
C PHE A 223 -6.34 -2.75 -3.33
N PHE A 224 -6.12 -3.46 -4.45
CA PHE A 224 -6.66 -3.05 -5.75
C PHE A 224 -8.20 -2.97 -5.72
N PHE A 225 -8.87 -3.98 -5.19
CA PHE A 225 -10.32 -4.01 -5.05
C PHE A 225 -10.84 -2.82 -4.23
N ILE A 226 -10.26 -2.59 -3.05
CA ILE A 226 -10.70 -1.50 -2.15
C ILE A 226 -10.43 -0.12 -2.78
N SER A 227 -9.28 0.07 -3.44
CA SER A 227 -8.97 1.32 -4.13
C SER A 227 -9.99 1.62 -5.23
N ALA A 228 -10.25 0.65 -6.11
CA ALA A 228 -11.21 0.77 -7.19
C ALA A 228 -12.65 1.00 -6.69
N PHE A 229 -13.07 0.25 -5.67
CA PHE A 229 -14.37 0.37 -5.04
C PHE A 229 -14.59 1.78 -4.49
N LEU A 230 -13.64 2.28 -3.69
CA LEU A 230 -13.74 3.61 -3.07
C LEU A 230 -13.66 4.72 -4.11
N ALA A 231 -12.72 4.65 -5.06
CA ALA A 231 -12.59 5.63 -6.12
C ALA A 231 -13.89 5.77 -6.92
N THR A 232 -14.44 4.64 -7.36
CA THR A 232 -15.68 4.60 -8.16
C THR A 232 -16.88 5.11 -7.35
N TYR A 233 -17.09 4.60 -6.14
CA TYR A 233 -18.22 5.00 -5.29
C TYR A 233 -18.18 6.51 -4.95
N LEU A 234 -17.01 7.03 -4.57
CA LEU A 234 -16.86 8.44 -4.19
C LEU A 234 -17.01 9.37 -5.40
N MET A 235 -16.48 8.99 -6.56
CA MET A 235 -16.63 9.78 -7.79
C MET A 235 -18.07 9.82 -8.27
N LEU A 236 -18.77 8.67 -8.30
CA LEU A 236 -20.19 8.63 -8.62
C LEU A 236 -21.00 9.48 -7.63
N THR A 237 -20.72 9.38 -6.33
CA THR A 237 -21.39 10.19 -5.31
C THR A 237 -21.15 11.68 -5.51
N LYS A 238 -19.95 12.08 -5.91
CA LYS A 238 -19.56 13.48 -6.11
C LYS A 238 -20.14 14.08 -7.40
N PHE A 239 -20.13 13.33 -8.50
CA PHE A 239 -20.47 13.85 -9.83
C PHE A 239 -21.87 13.48 -10.31
N HIS A 240 -22.61 12.66 -9.56
CA HIS A 240 -24.01 12.37 -9.90
C HIS A 240 -24.86 13.64 -9.88
N GLY A 241 -25.45 13.98 -11.03
CA GLY A 241 -26.23 15.20 -11.23
C GLY A 241 -25.40 16.46 -11.53
N CYS A 242 -24.06 16.34 -11.62
CA CYS A 242 -23.20 17.44 -12.05
C CYS A 242 -23.09 17.49 -13.57
N LYS A 243 -23.17 18.70 -14.15
CA LYS A 243 -22.96 18.92 -15.59
C LYS A 243 -21.48 18.92 -16.00
N ILE A 244 -20.57 19.20 -15.06
CA ILE A 244 -19.14 19.35 -15.32
C ILE A 244 -18.38 18.21 -14.64
N PHE A 245 -17.78 17.35 -15.46
CA PHE A 245 -16.87 16.30 -15.03
C PHE A 245 -15.47 16.61 -15.56
N ASN A 246 -14.63 17.25 -14.75
CA ASN A 246 -13.26 17.60 -15.15
C ASN A 246 -12.30 16.43 -14.92
N ILE A 247 -12.13 15.58 -15.94
CA ILE A 247 -11.22 14.42 -15.89
C ILE A 247 -9.77 14.82 -15.61
N PRO A 248 -9.15 15.78 -16.33
CA PRO A 248 -7.77 16.20 -16.05
C PRO A 248 -7.54 16.60 -14.59
N MET A 249 -8.52 17.29 -14.00
CA MET A 249 -8.45 17.67 -12.60
C MET A 249 -8.43 16.45 -11.65
N VAL A 250 -9.23 15.43 -11.94
CA VAL A 250 -9.24 14.17 -11.15
C VAL A 250 -7.87 13.49 -11.19
N TYR A 251 -7.20 13.45 -12.34
CA TYR A 251 -5.85 12.91 -12.43
C TYR A 251 -4.83 13.78 -11.70
N LEU A 252 -4.89 15.10 -11.87
CA LEU A 252 -4.00 16.04 -11.19
C LEU A 252 -4.09 15.89 -9.66
N HIS A 253 -5.30 15.78 -9.11
CA HIS A 253 -5.52 15.53 -7.68
C HIS A 253 -4.81 14.27 -7.19
N ARG A 254 -4.87 13.19 -7.97
CA ARG A 254 -4.23 11.93 -7.58
C ARG A 254 -2.70 12.00 -7.67
N VAL A 255 -2.17 12.64 -8.72
CA VAL A 255 -0.72 12.83 -8.89
C VAL A 255 -0.14 13.68 -7.77
N ILE A 256 -0.78 14.81 -7.44
CA ILE A 256 -0.36 15.71 -6.34
C ILE A 256 -0.35 14.96 -5.00
N ARG A 257 -1.29 14.04 -4.78
CA ARG A 257 -1.34 13.25 -3.55
C ARG A 257 -0.18 12.24 -3.43
N VAL A 258 0.26 11.65 -4.54
CA VAL A 258 1.14 10.46 -4.54
C VAL A 258 2.61 10.84 -4.76
N VAL A 259 2.89 11.64 -5.80
CA VAL A 259 4.26 11.90 -6.27
C VAL A 259 5.16 12.56 -5.21
N PRO A 260 4.71 13.58 -4.44
CA PRO A 260 5.58 14.22 -3.45
C PRO A 260 6.13 13.25 -2.40
N THR A 261 5.31 12.29 -1.97
CA THR A 261 5.74 11.27 -1.00
C THR A 261 6.79 10.34 -1.60
N ILE A 262 6.63 9.91 -2.85
CA ILE A 262 7.63 9.07 -3.55
C ILE A 262 8.96 9.81 -3.67
N LEU A 263 8.93 11.07 -4.12
CA LEU A 263 10.15 11.87 -4.31
C LEU A 263 10.92 12.08 -3.01
N LEU A 264 10.22 12.32 -1.88
CA LEU A 264 10.87 12.37 -0.58
C LEU A 264 11.49 11.03 -0.21
N LEU A 265 10.80 9.91 -0.44
CA LEU A 265 11.35 8.60 -0.11
C LEU A 265 12.61 8.29 -0.92
N PHE A 266 12.66 8.66 -2.19
CA PHE A 266 13.90 8.58 -2.97
C PHE A 266 15.00 9.47 -2.37
N ALA A 267 14.67 10.72 -2.02
CA ALA A 267 15.64 11.63 -1.40
C ALA A 267 16.19 11.07 -0.07
N LEU A 268 15.32 10.54 0.80
CA LEU A 268 15.71 9.90 2.05
C LEU A 268 16.54 8.65 1.81
N PHE A 269 16.14 7.82 0.85
CA PHE A 269 16.85 6.59 0.50
C PHE A 269 18.28 6.88 0.03
N PHE A 270 18.45 7.72 -1.00
CA PHE A 270 19.77 8.02 -1.54
C PHE A 270 20.68 8.78 -0.57
N THR A 271 20.12 9.41 0.46
CA THR A 271 20.89 10.24 1.41
C THR A 271 21.25 9.49 2.68
N PHE A 272 20.30 8.77 3.27
CA PHE A 272 20.46 8.20 4.60
C PHE A 272 20.58 6.69 4.59
N PHE A 273 20.01 6.00 3.60
CA PHE A 273 19.85 4.55 3.67
C PHE A 273 21.19 3.84 3.86
N GLY A 274 22.23 4.16 3.09
CA GLY A 274 23.55 3.52 3.25
C GLY A 274 24.16 3.61 4.65
N PHE A 275 23.83 4.65 5.44
CA PHE A 275 24.37 4.86 6.78
C PHE A 275 23.59 4.16 7.91
N LEU A 276 22.48 3.47 7.60
CA LEU A 276 21.63 2.86 8.63
C LEU A 276 22.09 1.47 9.11
N GLY A 277 23.04 0.84 8.42
CA GLY A 277 23.48 -0.52 8.71
C GLY A 277 24.99 -0.71 8.60
N SER A 278 25.46 -1.81 9.18
CA SER A 278 26.89 -2.18 9.21
C SER A 278 27.10 -3.70 9.20
N GLY A 279 26.13 -4.45 8.66
CA GLY A 279 26.22 -5.91 8.55
C GLY A 279 27.01 -6.36 7.32
N PRO A 280 27.50 -7.61 7.26
CA PRO A 280 28.25 -8.13 6.11
C PRO A 280 27.50 -8.03 4.78
N LEU A 281 26.18 -8.26 4.77
CA LEU A 281 25.33 -8.15 3.57
C LEU A 281 24.87 -6.72 3.28
N TRP A 282 25.05 -5.78 4.21
CA TRP A 282 24.43 -4.46 4.12
C TRP A 282 24.94 -3.68 2.92
N LYS A 283 26.27 -3.63 2.76
CA LYS A 283 26.87 -2.87 1.68
C LYS A 283 26.55 -3.44 0.29
N PRO A 284 26.75 -4.75 0.01
CA PRO A 284 26.36 -5.32 -1.28
C PRO A 284 24.88 -5.09 -1.61
N TYR A 285 24.01 -5.22 -0.60
CA TYR A 285 22.57 -4.95 -0.76
C TYR A 285 22.29 -3.49 -1.17
N VAL A 286 22.82 -2.53 -0.41
CA VAL A 286 22.61 -1.09 -0.68
C VAL A 286 23.21 -0.67 -2.02
N ASP A 287 24.42 -1.15 -2.36
CA ASP A 287 25.08 -0.81 -3.61
C ASP A 287 24.27 -1.32 -4.81
N ASN A 288 23.77 -2.56 -4.74
CA ASN A 288 22.88 -3.10 -5.77
C ASN A 288 21.61 -2.25 -5.91
N GLU A 289 20.92 -1.93 -4.80
CA GLU A 289 19.72 -1.08 -4.85
C GLU A 289 20.00 0.31 -5.44
N ILE A 290 21.14 0.93 -5.11
CA ILE A 290 21.56 2.22 -5.69
C ILE A 290 21.79 2.09 -7.20
N ILE A 291 22.44 1.02 -7.66
CA ILE A 291 22.68 0.77 -9.09
C ILE A 291 21.35 0.62 -9.82
N GLN A 292 20.45 -0.22 -9.30
CA GLN A 292 19.12 -0.42 -9.87
C GLN A 292 18.32 0.88 -9.90
N CYS A 293 18.39 1.69 -8.83
CA CYS A 293 17.66 2.96 -8.75
C CYS A 293 18.25 4.09 -9.59
N LYS A 294 19.56 4.11 -9.90
CA LYS A 294 20.11 5.07 -10.87
C LYS A 294 19.51 4.88 -12.27
N ALA A 295 19.25 3.64 -12.66
CA ALA A 295 18.61 3.32 -13.94
C ALA A 295 17.07 3.38 -13.88
N GLY A 296 16.47 2.99 -12.76
CA GLY A 296 15.05 2.68 -12.64
C GLY A 296 14.18 3.63 -11.82
N TRP A 297 14.66 4.79 -11.36
CA TRP A 297 13.83 5.73 -10.59
C TRP A 297 12.75 6.43 -11.43
N TRP A 298 13.04 6.76 -12.70
CA TRP A 298 12.16 7.58 -13.52
C TRP A 298 10.86 6.86 -13.96
N PRO A 299 10.85 5.55 -14.32
CA PRO A 299 9.61 4.85 -14.68
C PRO A 299 8.64 4.76 -13.50
N ILE A 300 9.17 4.75 -12.27
CA ILE A 300 8.37 4.72 -11.03
C ILE A 300 7.62 6.05 -10.85
N VAL A 301 8.33 7.18 -11.01
CA VAL A 301 7.71 8.51 -10.88
C VAL A 301 6.68 8.76 -11.98
N LEU A 302 6.90 8.22 -13.17
CA LEU A 302 5.95 8.28 -14.29
C LEU A 302 4.88 7.18 -14.25
N PHE A 303 4.93 6.27 -13.27
CA PHE A 303 4.02 5.13 -13.13
C PHE A 303 3.98 4.14 -14.31
N VAL A 304 5.09 4.02 -15.05
CA VAL A 304 5.27 3.11 -16.19
C VAL A 304 6.21 1.95 -15.88
N HIS A 305 6.65 1.78 -14.63
CA HIS A 305 7.58 0.72 -14.24
C HIS A 305 7.08 -0.70 -14.60
N SER A 306 5.78 -0.97 -14.44
CA SER A 306 5.19 -2.27 -14.82
C SER A 306 5.06 -2.47 -16.34
N TRP A 307 5.21 -1.42 -17.13
CA TRP A 307 5.20 -1.47 -18.60
C TRP A 307 6.61 -1.54 -19.17
N HIS A 308 7.57 -0.94 -18.46
CA HIS A 308 8.96 -0.84 -18.85
C HIS A 308 9.84 -1.08 -17.63
N PHE A 309 10.29 -2.32 -17.49
CA PHE A 309 11.16 -2.74 -16.39
C PHE A 309 12.62 -2.39 -16.72
N THR A 310 13.18 -1.39 -16.05
CA THR A 310 14.57 -0.92 -16.25
C THR A 310 15.45 -1.15 -15.02
N GLY A 311 15.18 -2.22 -14.29
CA GLY A 311 15.87 -2.58 -13.06
C GLY A 311 14.95 -2.59 -11.84
N ALA A 312 15.38 -3.32 -10.82
CA ALA A 312 14.60 -3.64 -9.62
C ALA A 312 14.58 -2.49 -8.57
N CYS A 313 14.49 -1.23 -8.99
CA CYS A 313 14.45 -0.12 -8.05
C CYS A 313 13.13 -0.12 -7.25
N PHE A 314 13.20 -0.17 -5.92
CA PHE A 314 12.02 -0.14 -5.04
C PHE A 314 10.96 -1.15 -5.53
N VAL A 315 11.34 -2.44 -5.56
CA VAL A 315 10.57 -3.51 -6.22
C VAL A 315 9.06 -3.45 -5.97
N GLN A 316 8.61 -3.12 -4.76
CA GLN A 316 7.19 -2.98 -4.41
C GLN A 316 6.41 -1.94 -5.24
N LEU A 317 7.07 -0.98 -5.90
CA LEU A 317 6.38 0.10 -6.62
C LEU A 317 5.78 -0.31 -7.98
N TRP A 318 5.93 -1.57 -8.40
CA TRP A 318 5.11 -2.16 -9.46
C TRP A 318 3.61 -2.04 -9.14
N TYR A 319 3.24 -2.20 -7.86
CA TYR A 319 1.85 -2.07 -7.41
C TYR A 319 1.30 -0.69 -7.72
N LEU A 320 2.07 0.35 -7.40
CA LEU A 320 1.66 1.73 -7.55
C LEU A 320 1.57 2.13 -9.02
N SER A 321 2.48 1.62 -9.86
CA SER A 321 2.42 1.80 -11.31
C SER A 321 1.15 1.18 -11.91
N ASN A 322 0.78 -0.03 -11.46
CA ASN A 322 -0.47 -0.67 -11.84
C ASN A 322 -1.69 0.11 -11.35
N GLU A 323 -1.66 0.57 -10.10
CA GLU A 323 -2.75 1.33 -9.47
C GLU A 323 -3.06 2.62 -10.22
N MET A 324 -2.03 3.34 -10.66
CA MET A 324 -2.16 4.54 -11.46
C MET A 324 -2.61 4.23 -12.89
N THR A 325 -2.08 3.16 -13.50
CA THR A 325 -2.51 2.66 -14.80
C THR A 325 -4.02 2.35 -14.80
N TYR A 326 -4.51 1.61 -13.81
CA TYR A 326 -5.93 1.28 -13.71
C TYR A 326 -6.80 2.50 -13.40
N PHE A 327 -6.27 3.47 -12.65
CA PHE A 327 -7.00 4.71 -12.38
C PHE A 327 -7.37 5.48 -13.63
N LEU A 328 -6.54 5.43 -14.67
CA LEU A 328 -6.81 6.15 -15.92
C LEU A 328 -8.19 5.78 -16.47
N PHE A 329 -8.62 4.53 -16.27
CA PHE A 329 -9.93 4.06 -16.72
C PHE A 329 -11.09 4.46 -15.80
N VAL A 330 -10.86 4.73 -14.50
CA VAL A 330 -11.95 4.98 -13.53
C VAL A 330 -12.80 6.21 -13.90
N PRO A 331 -12.24 7.42 -14.14
CA PRO A 331 -13.04 8.57 -14.52
C PRO A 331 -13.80 8.37 -15.82
N ILE A 332 -13.20 7.67 -16.78
CA ILE A 332 -13.81 7.36 -18.08
C ILE A 332 -15.01 6.43 -17.89
N ILE A 333 -14.85 5.35 -17.12
CA ILE A 333 -15.92 4.41 -16.80
C ILE A 333 -17.04 5.08 -16.01
N VAL A 334 -16.69 5.93 -15.03
CA VAL A 334 -17.68 6.70 -14.25
C VAL A 334 -18.46 7.63 -15.17
N LEU A 335 -17.81 8.35 -16.07
CA LEU A 335 -18.49 9.23 -17.03
C LEU A 335 -19.38 8.42 -17.99
N ALA A 336 -18.88 7.31 -18.52
CA ALA A 336 -19.64 6.41 -19.38
C ALA A 336 -20.87 5.85 -18.66
N TYR A 337 -20.74 5.45 -17.39
CA TYR A 337 -21.84 4.97 -16.55
C TYR A 337 -22.88 6.07 -16.27
N LEU A 338 -22.44 7.30 -15.98
CA LEU A 338 -23.33 8.44 -15.74
C LEU A 338 -24.15 8.80 -16.99
N ASN A 339 -23.57 8.62 -18.18
CA ASN A 339 -24.26 8.82 -19.46
C ASN A 339 -25.19 7.64 -19.79
N SER A 340 -24.71 6.41 -19.64
CA SER A 340 -25.48 5.19 -19.86
C SER A 340 -24.96 4.06 -18.96
N LYS A 341 -25.84 3.55 -18.10
CA LYS A 341 -25.53 2.42 -17.20
C LYS A 341 -25.00 1.22 -17.98
N LEU A 342 -25.61 0.92 -19.12
CA LEU A 342 -25.21 -0.22 -19.97
C LEU A 342 -23.78 -0.06 -20.47
N ILE A 343 -23.41 1.12 -20.99
CA ILE A 343 -22.05 1.38 -21.47
C ILE A 343 -21.04 1.23 -20.33
N GLY A 344 -21.34 1.79 -19.15
CA GLY A 344 -20.49 1.64 -17.97
C GLY A 344 -20.25 0.17 -17.59
N TYR A 345 -21.32 -0.64 -17.51
CA TYR A 345 -21.21 -2.08 -17.23
C TYR A 345 -20.47 -2.84 -18.33
N SER A 346 -20.72 -2.54 -19.61
CA SER A 346 -20.07 -3.17 -20.76
C SER A 346 -18.56 -2.93 -20.76
N ILE A 347 -18.10 -1.71 -20.45
CA ILE A 347 -16.66 -1.42 -20.38
C ILE A 347 -16.00 -2.20 -19.24
N VAL A 348 -16.62 -2.25 -18.05
CA VAL A 348 -16.10 -3.03 -16.91
C VAL A 348 -16.04 -4.51 -17.25
N ALA A 349 -17.07 -5.06 -17.88
CA ALA A 349 -17.11 -6.46 -18.30
C ALA A 349 -16.04 -6.77 -19.34
N PHE A 350 -15.87 -5.90 -20.34
CA PHE A 350 -14.85 -6.04 -21.39
C PHE A 350 -13.44 -6.15 -20.81
N PHE A 351 -13.04 -5.20 -19.95
CA PHE A 351 -11.71 -5.25 -19.34
C PHE A 351 -11.53 -6.42 -18.36
N ASN A 352 -12.59 -6.82 -17.65
CA ASN A 352 -12.51 -8.02 -16.80
C ASN A 352 -12.31 -9.30 -17.65
N VAL A 353 -12.96 -9.42 -18.81
CA VAL A 353 -12.74 -10.53 -19.74
C VAL A 353 -11.30 -10.54 -20.26
N ILE A 354 -10.75 -9.37 -20.64
CA ILE A 354 -9.33 -9.26 -21.03
C ILE A 354 -8.41 -9.74 -19.92
N SER A 355 -8.70 -9.37 -18.66
CA SER A 355 -7.90 -9.78 -17.50
C SER A 355 -7.93 -11.28 -17.21
N ILE A 356 -8.86 -12.02 -17.82
CA ILE A 356 -8.96 -13.49 -17.72
C ILE A 356 -8.28 -14.14 -18.93
N ILE A 357 -8.51 -13.60 -20.14
CA ILE A 357 -7.97 -14.16 -21.39
C ILE A 357 -6.45 -14.02 -21.45
N LEU A 358 -5.88 -12.88 -21.08
CA LEU A 358 -4.44 -12.66 -21.23
C LEU A 358 -3.58 -13.58 -20.36
N PRO A 359 -3.83 -13.76 -19.05
CA PRO A 359 -3.09 -14.73 -18.26
C PRO A 359 -3.24 -16.16 -18.76
N PHE A 360 -4.42 -16.54 -19.30
CA PHE A 360 -4.61 -17.84 -19.94
C PHE A 360 -3.64 -18.01 -21.11
N ILE A 361 -3.58 -17.02 -22.01
CA ILE A 361 -2.72 -17.06 -23.20
C ILE A 361 -1.24 -17.11 -22.79
N PHE A 362 -0.79 -16.24 -21.88
CA PHE A 362 0.59 -16.26 -21.40
C PHE A 362 0.93 -17.60 -20.77
N SER A 363 0.06 -18.11 -19.89
CA SER A 363 0.27 -19.39 -19.23
C SER A 363 0.37 -20.53 -20.25
N HIS A 364 -0.51 -20.56 -21.24
CA HIS A 364 -0.55 -21.62 -22.25
C HIS A 364 0.69 -21.63 -23.16
N ILE A 365 1.12 -20.44 -23.60
CA ILE A 365 2.27 -20.30 -24.51
C ILE A 365 3.58 -20.58 -23.79
N ARG A 366 3.73 -20.08 -22.56
CA ARG A 366 5.01 -20.12 -21.83
C ARG A 366 5.13 -21.31 -20.88
N GLY A 367 4.03 -22.00 -20.61
CA GLY A 367 4.03 -23.03 -19.61
C GLY A 367 4.22 -22.47 -18.19
N HIS A 368 3.53 -21.40 -17.83
CA HIS A 368 3.66 -20.84 -16.48
C HIS A 368 3.17 -21.81 -15.40
N SER A 369 3.82 -21.79 -14.24
CA SER A 369 3.34 -22.46 -13.01
C SER A 369 2.11 -21.74 -12.44
N ILE A 370 1.51 -22.26 -11.37
CA ILE A 370 0.41 -21.54 -10.68
C ILE A 370 0.89 -20.74 -9.46
N THR A 371 2.20 -20.69 -9.22
CA THR A 371 2.77 -20.11 -8.01
C THR A 371 4.09 -19.39 -8.26
N ILE A 372 4.19 -18.18 -7.70
CA ILE A 372 5.43 -17.40 -7.68
C ILE A 372 6.60 -18.13 -7.00
N LEU A 373 6.33 -19.13 -6.16
CA LEU A 373 7.37 -19.83 -5.42
C LEU A 373 8.17 -20.82 -6.28
N LYS A 374 7.64 -21.25 -7.43
CA LYS A 374 8.38 -22.07 -8.41
C LYS A 374 9.27 -21.23 -9.32
N ASP A 375 8.92 -19.96 -9.48
CA ASP A 375 9.64 -19.02 -10.34
C ASP A 375 9.66 -17.63 -9.67
N PRO A 376 10.42 -17.45 -8.58
CA PRO A 376 10.40 -16.23 -7.77
C PRO A 376 11.19 -15.07 -8.40
N ALA A 377 11.95 -15.33 -9.47
CA ALA A 377 12.79 -14.34 -10.14
C ALA A 377 12.64 -14.33 -11.68
N GLY A 378 11.83 -15.22 -12.25
CA GLY A 378 11.64 -15.31 -13.70
C GLY A 378 10.31 -14.78 -14.21
N ASP A 379 9.94 -15.28 -15.39
CA ASP A 379 8.88 -14.74 -16.23
C ASP A 379 7.50 -14.79 -15.57
N TYR A 380 7.23 -15.70 -14.62
CA TYR A 380 5.94 -15.71 -13.92
C TYR A 380 5.69 -14.41 -13.16
N VAL A 381 6.72 -13.90 -12.45
CA VAL A 381 6.63 -12.66 -11.66
C VAL A 381 6.30 -11.50 -12.56
N LEU A 382 6.98 -11.41 -13.70
CA LEU A 382 6.81 -10.31 -14.64
C LEU A 382 5.49 -10.45 -15.40
N GLU A 383 5.29 -11.57 -16.10
CA GLU A 383 4.21 -11.74 -17.05
C GLU A 383 2.84 -11.98 -16.40
N ILE A 384 2.77 -12.81 -15.36
CA ILE A 384 1.51 -13.18 -14.70
C ILE A 384 1.23 -12.30 -13.49
N TYR A 385 2.23 -12.00 -12.67
CA TYR A 385 2.03 -11.32 -11.39
C TYR A 385 2.09 -9.79 -11.49
N ASN A 386 3.04 -9.20 -12.23
CA ASN A 386 3.30 -7.76 -12.27
C ASN A 386 2.62 -7.04 -13.43
N TYR A 387 2.53 -7.63 -14.63
CA TYR A 387 1.99 -6.92 -15.78
C TYR A 387 0.57 -6.37 -15.53
N PRO A 388 0.28 -5.12 -15.94
CA PRO A 388 -1.01 -4.50 -15.65
C PRO A 388 -2.19 -5.28 -16.25
N TRP A 389 -2.04 -5.79 -17.47
CA TRP A 389 -3.14 -6.42 -18.19
C TRP A 389 -3.50 -7.81 -17.64
N THR A 390 -2.54 -8.55 -17.07
CA THR A 390 -2.79 -9.86 -16.46
C THR A 390 -3.37 -9.77 -15.05
N ARG A 391 -3.10 -8.67 -14.33
CA ARG A 391 -3.57 -8.50 -12.95
C ARG A 391 -4.78 -7.57 -12.77
N SER A 392 -5.20 -6.88 -13.82
CA SER A 392 -6.24 -5.84 -13.75
C SER A 392 -7.62 -6.32 -13.28
N GLY A 393 -7.91 -7.63 -13.33
CA GLY A 393 -9.18 -8.22 -12.92
C GLY A 393 -9.57 -7.87 -11.47
N ALA A 394 -8.57 -7.84 -10.58
CA ALA A 394 -8.75 -7.44 -9.18
C ALA A 394 -9.39 -6.03 -9.04
N TYR A 395 -8.96 -5.11 -9.91
CA TYR A 395 -9.36 -3.72 -9.90
C TYR A 395 -10.74 -3.52 -10.56
N PHE A 396 -10.99 -4.12 -11.72
CA PHE A 396 -12.27 -3.97 -12.43
C PHE A 396 -13.46 -4.58 -11.68
N VAL A 397 -13.26 -5.69 -10.95
CA VAL A 397 -14.30 -6.20 -10.03
C VAL A 397 -14.56 -5.20 -8.90
N GLY A 398 -13.53 -4.52 -8.39
CA GLY A 398 -13.69 -3.43 -7.42
C GLY A 398 -14.54 -2.28 -7.96
N ILE A 399 -14.33 -1.86 -9.23
CA ILE A 399 -15.18 -0.87 -9.92
C ILE A 399 -16.63 -1.34 -9.96
N LEU A 400 -16.87 -2.60 -10.34
CA LEU A 400 -18.22 -3.19 -10.38
C LEU A 400 -18.91 -3.06 -9.01
N PHE A 401 -18.28 -3.53 -7.94
CA PHE A 401 -18.86 -3.43 -6.60
C PHE A 401 -19.05 -1.98 -6.14
N GLY A 402 -18.18 -1.05 -6.56
CA GLY A 402 -18.34 0.38 -6.31
C GLY A 402 -19.59 0.97 -6.97
N ILE A 403 -19.88 0.59 -8.22
CA ILE A 403 -21.12 0.94 -8.94
C ILE A 403 -22.32 0.34 -8.21
N LEU A 404 -22.29 -0.96 -7.88
CA LEU A 404 -23.41 -1.64 -7.22
C LEU A 404 -23.74 -0.99 -5.88
N TYR A 405 -22.73 -0.61 -5.10
CA TYR A 405 -22.93 0.05 -3.80
C TYR A 405 -23.47 1.47 -3.95
N PHE A 406 -22.98 2.23 -4.94
CA PHE A 406 -23.54 3.54 -5.28
C PHE A 406 -25.04 3.44 -5.62
N GLU A 407 -25.42 2.49 -6.48
CA GLU A 407 -26.82 2.25 -6.85
C GLU A 407 -27.70 1.90 -5.64
N TYR A 408 -27.19 1.05 -4.75
CA TYR A 408 -27.86 0.69 -3.50
C TYR A 408 -28.11 1.92 -2.61
N THR A 409 -27.08 2.73 -2.35
CA THR A 409 -27.21 3.92 -1.49
C THR A 409 -28.17 4.95 -2.08
N LYS A 410 -28.22 5.10 -3.41
CA LYS A 410 -29.14 6.02 -4.10
C LYS A 410 -30.57 5.51 -4.20
N SER A 411 -30.79 4.19 -4.20
CA SER A 411 -32.10 3.54 -4.26
C SER A 411 -33.10 4.03 -3.21
N SER A 412 -32.61 4.39 -2.02
CA SER A 412 -33.47 4.95 -0.96
C SER A 412 -34.02 6.33 -1.32
N SER A 413 -33.26 7.14 -2.06
CA SER A 413 -33.58 8.54 -2.37
C SER A 413 -34.18 8.75 -3.76
N ASN A 414 -33.87 7.87 -4.73
CA ASN A 414 -34.26 8.05 -6.12
C ASN A 414 -34.91 6.76 -6.67
N PRO A 415 -36.20 6.79 -7.07
CA PRO A 415 -36.92 5.64 -7.62
C PRO A 415 -36.25 4.99 -8.82
N PHE A 416 -35.54 5.75 -9.66
CA PHE A 416 -34.83 5.24 -10.84
C PHE A 416 -33.77 4.20 -10.49
N TYR A 417 -33.21 4.27 -9.27
CA TYR A 417 -32.24 3.30 -8.79
C TYR A 417 -32.87 2.10 -8.09
N ARG A 418 -34.17 2.07 -7.82
CA ARG A 418 -34.82 0.95 -7.10
C ARG A 418 -34.79 -0.37 -7.87
N ILE A 419 -34.89 -0.30 -9.20
CA ILE A 419 -34.84 -1.45 -10.10
C ILE A 419 -33.43 -1.78 -10.61
N SER A 420 -32.43 -0.98 -10.23
CA SER A 420 -31.05 -1.18 -10.68
C SER A 420 -30.42 -2.46 -10.12
N LEU A 421 -29.38 -2.95 -10.79
CA LEU A 421 -28.72 -4.21 -10.44
C LEU A 421 -28.16 -4.16 -9.01
N GLY A 422 -27.46 -3.08 -8.64
CA GLY A 422 -26.87 -2.89 -7.32
C GLY A 422 -27.92 -2.79 -6.21
N ALA A 423 -29.03 -2.11 -6.47
CA ALA A 423 -30.14 -2.07 -5.53
C ALA A 423 -30.74 -3.46 -5.31
N ARG A 424 -30.99 -4.24 -6.37
CA ARG A 424 -31.48 -5.63 -6.25
C ARG A 424 -30.49 -6.50 -5.49
N PHE A 425 -29.21 -6.44 -5.86
CA PHE A 425 -28.12 -7.20 -5.25
C PHE A 425 -28.03 -6.96 -3.73
N TYR A 426 -27.83 -5.72 -3.30
CA TYR A 426 -27.71 -5.40 -1.87
C TYR A 426 -29.02 -5.54 -1.09
N ASN A 427 -30.18 -5.30 -1.72
CA ASN A 427 -31.47 -5.53 -1.06
C ASN A 427 -31.76 -7.01 -0.84
N SER A 428 -31.24 -7.93 -1.67
CA SER A 428 -31.35 -9.37 -1.43
C SER A 428 -30.68 -9.77 -0.12
N PHE A 429 -29.45 -9.29 0.12
CA PHE A 429 -28.77 -9.45 1.41
C PHE A 429 -29.52 -8.75 2.53
N LYS A 430 -30.03 -7.53 2.29
CA LYS A 430 -30.80 -6.81 3.31
C LYS A 430 -32.05 -7.56 3.73
N LYS A 431 -32.76 -8.23 2.81
CA LYS A 431 -34.03 -8.91 3.10
C LYS A 431 -33.85 -10.35 3.59
N ASN A 432 -32.86 -11.07 3.07
CA ASN A 432 -32.66 -12.49 3.34
C ASN A 432 -31.41 -12.73 4.20
N THR A 433 -31.63 -12.96 5.50
CA THR A 433 -30.55 -13.23 6.48
C THR A 433 -29.79 -14.53 6.15
N PHE A 434 -30.46 -15.57 5.66
CA PHE A 434 -29.81 -16.81 5.25
C PHE A 434 -28.82 -16.57 4.10
N LEU A 435 -29.23 -15.77 3.11
CA LEU A 435 -28.36 -15.37 2.00
C LEU A 435 -27.12 -14.60 2.46
N CYS A 436 -27.23 -13.76 3.49
CA CYS A 436 -26.07 -13.07 4.08
C CYS A 436 -25.04 -14.04 4.64
N TYR A 437 -25.46 -14.97 5.51
CA TYR A 437 -24.53 -15.88 6.15
C TYR A 437 -23.94 -16.86 5.14
N ILE A 438 -24.75 -17.48 4.26
CA ILE A 438 -24.24 -18.43 3.28
C ILE A 438 -23.25 -17.78 2.30
N SER A 439 -23.53 -16.54 1.86
CA SER A 439 -22.62 -15.80 0.99
C SER A 439 -21.31 -15.46 1.70
N PHE A 440 -21.37 -15.09 2.98
CA PHE A 440 -20.18 -14.82 3.79
C PHE A 440 -19.32 -16.09 3.98
N PHE A 441 -19.92 -17.23 4.34
CA PHE A 441 -19.20 -18.48 4.50
C PHE A 441 -18.64 -19.02 3.18
N LEU A 442 -19.45 -19.05 2.12
CA LEU A 442 -19.01 -19.55 0.82
C LEU A 442 -17.90 -18.68 0.22
N SER A 443 -18.00 -17.36 0.32
CA SER A 443 -16.93 -16.46 -0.13
C SER A 443 -15.64 -16.66 0.67
N SER A 444 -15.73 -16.90 1.98
CA SER A 444 -14.56 -17.21 2.80
C SER A 444 -13.89 -18.51 2.37
N ILE A 445 -14.67 -19.55 2.07
CA ILE A 445 -14.15 -20.84 1.56
C ILE A 445 -13.47 -20.64 0.20
N VAL A 446 -14.07 -19.89 -0.72
CA VAL A 446 -13.49 -19.60 -2.04
C VAL A 446 -12.18 -18.84 -1.92
N MET A 447 -12.11 -17.81 -1.06
CA MET A 447 -10.86 -17.08 -0.80
C MET A 447 -9.77 -18.01 -0.24
N LEU A 448 -10.11 -18.85 0.74
CA LEU A 448 -9.17 -19.82 1.33
C LEU A 448 -8.70 -20.86 0.30
N PHE A 449 -9.58 -21.32 -0.59
CA PHE A 449 -9.22 -22.23 -1.68
C PHE A 449 -8.10 -21.63 -2.54
N PHE A 450 -8.23 -20.38 -3.00
CA PHE A 450 -7.20 -19.77 -3.86
C PHE A 450 -5.88 -19.49 -3.13
N ILE A 451 -5.92 -19.28 -1.81
CA ILE A 451 -4.71 -19.12 -0.98
C ILE A 451 -3.98 -20.47 -0.82
N ILE A 452 -4.72 -21.57 -0.64
CA ILE A 452 -4.15 -22.88 -0.32
C ILE A 452 -3.82 -23.70 -1.57
N PHE A 453 -4.63 -23.61 -2.62
CA PHE A 453 -4.53 -24.45 -3.82
C PHE A 453 -3.15 -24.44 -4.50
N PRO A 454 -2.44 -23.29 -4.64
CA PRO A 454 -1.11 -23.26 -5.25
C PRO A 454 -0.08 -24.17 -4.58
N ARG A 455 -0.32 -24.62 -3.34
CA ARG A 455 0.54 -25.57 -2.63
C ARG A 455 0.60 -26.95 -3.29
N ILE A 456 -0.38 -27.32 -4.13
CA ILE A 456 -0.37 -28.61 -4.83
C ILE A 456 0.86 -28.77 -5.73
N GLU A 457 1.34 -27.68 -6.33
CA GLU A 457 2.56 -27.70 -7.14
C GLU A 457 3.85 -27.69 -6.31
N LEU A 458 3.78 -27.34 -5.02
CA LEU A 458 4.96 -27.26 -4.15
C LEU A 458 5.39 -28.62 -3.61
N HIS A 459 4.45 -29.57 -3.49
CA HIS A 459 4.67 -30.88 -2.86
C HIS A 459 5.60 -31.81 -3.67
N ASP A 460 5.87 -31.50 -4.94
CA ASP A 460 6.72 -32.32 -5.80
C ASP A 460 7.46 -31.44 -6.82
N LEU A 461 8.60 -30.87 -6.40
CA LEU A 461 9.36 -29.89 -7.21
C LEU A 461 9.92 -30.48 -8.50
N ASN A 462 10.19 -31.79 -8.54
CA ASN A 462 10.88 -32.43 -9.65
C ASN A 462 9.98 -33.25 -10.58
N GLU A 463 8.72 -33.56 -10.24
CA GLU A 463 7.91 -34.47 -11.07
C GLU A 463 6.48 -34.02 -11.38
N ARG A 464 5.88 -33.03 -10.69
CA ARG A 464 4.49 -32.62 -10.95
C ARG A 464 4.32 -31.12 -11.11
N LYS A 465 4.49 -30.66 -12.35
CA LYS A 465 3.74 -29.49 -12.82
C LYS A 465 2.29 -29.93 -12.94
N LEU A 466 1.34 -29.13 -12.45
CA LEU A 466 -0.06 -29.38 -12.76
C LEU A 466 -0.18 -29.41 -14.29
N SER A 467 -1.08 -30.24 -14.82
CA SER A 467 -1.25 -30.28 -16.27
C SER A 467 -1.53 -28.88 -16.81
N GLN A 468 -1.00 -28.61 -18.01
CA GLN A 468 -0.94 -27.24 -18.54
C GLN A 468 -2.30 -26.54 -18.54
N ILE A 469 -3.35 -27.24 -18.98
CA ILE A 469 -4.70 -26.70 -19.11
C ILE A 469 -5.26 -26.24 -17.74
N PRO A 470 -5.30 -27.07 -16.67
CA PRO A 470 -5.68 -26.58 -15.34
C PRO A 470 -4.84 -25.41 -14.81
N SER A 471 -3.53 -25.37 -15.08
CA SER A 471 -2.68 -24.23 -14.71
C SER A 471 -3.09 -22.96 -15.45
N ASP A 472 -3.39 -23.06 -16.74
CA ASP A 472 -3.86 -21.94 -17.56
C ASP A 472 -5.19 -21.39 -17.04
N PHE A 473 -6.15 -22.26 -16.72
CA PHE A 473 -7.42 -21.86 -16.12
C PHE A 473 -7.22 -21.25 -14.72
N PHE A 474 -6.32 -21.80 -13.91
CA PHE A 474 -6.04 -21.22 -12.61
C PHE A 474 -5.50 -19.80 -12.75
N ASN A 475 -4.45 -19.60 -13.54
CA ASN A 475 -3.82 -18.30 -13.80
C ASN A 475 -4.80 -17.30 -14.42
N ALA A 476 -5.74 -17.76 -15.23
CA ALA A 476 -6.79 -16.92 -15.82
C ALA A 476 -7.82 -16.40 -14.80
N PHE A 477 -8.32 -17.26 -13.90
CA PHE A 477 -9.50 -16.94 -13.10
C PHE A 477 -9.23 -16.55 -11.65
N HIS A 478 -8.09 -16.95 -11.08
CA HIS A 478 -7.90 -16.91 -9.64
C HIS A 478 -8.01 -15.50 -9.03
N ARG A 479 -7.43 -14.48 -9.69
CA ARG A 479 -7.47 -13.08 -9.20
C ARG A 479 -8.88 -12.51 -9.19
N SER A 480 -9.57 -12.56 -10.34
CA SER A 480 -10.94 -12.05 -10.50
C SER A 480 -11.91 -12.77 -9.57
N THR A 481 -11.77 -14.08 -9.43
CA THR A 481 -12.64 -14.89 -8.56
C THR A 481 -12.38 -14.61 -7.09
N PHE A 482 -11.11 -14.47 -6.67
CA PHE A 482 -10.74 -14.10 -5.31
C PHE A 482 -11.36 -12.76 -4.90
N VAL A 483 -11.23 -11.71 -5.72
CA VAL A 483 -11.81 -10.41 -5.37
C VAL A 483 -13.33 -10.35 -5.52
N ALA A 484 -13.93 -11.17 -6.39
CA ALA A 484 -15.38 -11.32 -6.44
C ALA A 484 -15.87 -11.93 -5.12
N ALA A 485 -15.22 -12.99 -4.64
CA ALA A 485 -15.48 -13.57 -3.33
C ALA A 485 -15.29 -12.52 -2.22
N LEU A 486 -14.23 -11.71 -2.25
CA LEU A 486 -14.05 -10.60 -1.32
C LEU A 486 -15.22 -9.60 -1.36
N GLY A 487 -15.72 -9.24 -2.55
CA GLY A 487 -16.89 -8.38 -2.69
C GLY A 487 -18.16 -8.99 -2.07
N PHE A 488 -18.37 -10.30 -2.23
CA PHE A 488 -19.46 -11.03 -1.57
C PHE A 488 -19.26 -11.10 -0.04
N PHE A 489 -18.03 -11.30 0.43
CA PHE A 489 -17.67 -11.28 1.85
C PHE A 489 -17.99 -9.92 2.50
N LEU A 490 -17.69 -8.82 1.81
CA LEU A 490 -17.91 -7.46 2.29
C LEU A 490 -19.38 -7.02 2.22
N SER A 491 -20.17 -7.58 1.31
CA SER A 491 -21.52 -7.09 1.03
C SER A 491 -22.48 -7.18 2.23
N PRO A 492 -22.55 -8.29 2.99
CA PRO A 492 -23.33 -8.37 4.24
C PRO A 492 -22.88 -7.36 5.31
N ILE A 493 -21.58 -7.01 5.35
CA ILE A 493 -21.02 -6.01 6.26
C ILE A 493 -21.53 -4.61 5.88
N PHE A 494 -21.47 -4.27 4.59
CA PHE A 494 -21.90 -2.96 4.07
C PHE A 494 -23.38 -2.67 4.21
N VAL A 495 -24.22 -3.72 4.27
CA VAL A 495 -25.67 -3.61 4.50
C VAL A 495 -26.01 -3.54 6.00
N GLY A 496 -25.03 -3.80 6.88
CA GLY A 496 -25.20 -3.77 8.33
C GLY A 496 -25.77 -5.06 8.94
N ARG A 497 -25.76 -6.17 8.20
CA ARG A 497 -26.24 -7.47 8.71
C ARG A 497 -25.19 -8.20 9.56
N LEU A 498 -23.90 -7.99 9.30
CA LEU A 498 -22.79 -8.54 10.09
C LEU A 498 -22.18 -7.48 11.02
N SER A 499 -22.96 -7.03 12.01
CA SER A 499 -22.57 -5.97 12.93
C SER A 499 -21.35 -6.32 13.79
N LEU A 500 -21.16 -7.59 14.18
CA LEU A 500 -19.99 -8.05 14.94
C LEU A 500 -18.69 -7.78 14.18
N ILE A 501 -18.62 -8.24 12.93
CA ILE A 501 -17.46 -8.04 12.06
C ILE A 501 -17.26 -6.56 11.78
N LYS A 502 -18.33 -5.84 11.45
CA LYS A 502 -18.27 -4.38 11.27
C LYS A 502 -17.71 -3.68 12.51
N ASN A 503 -18.08 -4.12 13.71
CA ASN A 503 -17.62 -3.50 14.94
C ASN A 503 -16.14 -3.79 15.18
N ILE A 504 -15.66 -5.01 14.91
CA ILE A 504 -14.24 -5.38 15.02
C ILE A 504 -13.39 -4.55 14.05
N PHE A 505 -13.66 -4.63 12.74
CA PHE A 505 -12.85 -3.99 11.71
C PHE A 505 -13.12 -2.50 11.54
N GLY A 506 -14.25 -2.02 12.06
CA GLY A 506 -14.67 -0.62 12.02
C GLY A 506 -14.47 0.12 13.33
N THR A 507 -13.75 -0.43 14.30
CA THR A 507 -13.37 0.30 15.51
C THR A 507 -12.53 1.54 15.19
N ARG A 508 -12.50 2.50 16.11
CA ARG A 508 -11.65 3.70 16.00
C ARG A 508 -10.16 3.37 16.01
N LEU A 509 -9.78 2.22 16.57
CA LEU A 509 -8.40 1.74 16.61
C LEU A 509 -7.78 1.64 15.22
N TRP A 510 -8.53 1.17 14.23
CA TRP A 510 -8.01 0.98 12.87
C TRP A 510 -7.85 2.27 12.06
N ALA A 511 -8.56 3.34 12.42
CA ALA A 511 -8.58 4.58 11.66
C ALA A 511 -7.20 5.24 11.47
N PRO A 512 -6.35 5.43 12.51
CA PRO A 512 -5.01 6.00 12.32
C PRO A 512 -4.12 5.09 11.46
N TRP A 513 -4.12 3.78 11.73
CA TRP A 513 -3.28 2.83 11.00
C TRP A 513 -3.65 2.75 9.53
N ALA A 514 -4.95 2.74 9.21
CA ALA A 514 -5.44 2.75 7.83
C ALA A 514 -4.96 3.98 7.04
N LYS A 515 -4.78 5.14 7.68
CA LYS A 515 -4.22 6.34 7.03
C LYS A 515 -2.73 6.21 6.73
N VAL A 516 -1.99 5.48 7.57
CA VAL A 516 -0.54 5.27 7.42
C VAL A 516 -0.22 4.08 6.52
N THR A 517 -1.18 3.19 6.23
CA THR A 517 -0.95 1.99 5.39
C THR A 517 -0.26 2.27 4.06
N PHE A 518 -0.57 3.39 3.39
CA PHE A 518 0.09 3.75 2.13
C PHE A 518 1.58 4.04 2.34
N VAL A 519 1.92 4.88 3.32
CA VAL A 519 3.33 5.18 3.62
C VAL A 519 4.07 3.93 4.12
N ALA A 520 3.44 3.14 4.99
CA ALA A 520 3.97 1.85 5.43
C ALA A 520 4.27 0.92 4.25
N TYR A 521 3.39 0.89 3.24
CA TYR A 521 3.62 0.16 2.00
C TYR A 521 4.83 0.67 1.22
N LEU A 522 5.07 1.98 1.15
CA LEU A 522 6.22 2.48 0.39
C LEU A 522 7.56 2.09 1.04
N ILE A 523 7.62 2.01 2.37
CA ILE A 523 8.86 1.82 3.13
C ILE A 523 9.14 0.37 3.56
N HIS A 524 8.15 -0.53 3.55
CA HIS A 524 8.29 -1.84 4.20
C HIS A 524 9.44 -2.70 3.67
N VAL A 525 9.68 -2.74 2.35
CA VAL A 525 10.79 -3.53 1.79
C VAL A 525 12.14 -3.00 2.25
N HIS A 526 12.29 -1.67 2.36
CA HIS A 526 13.52 -1.04 2.86
C HIS A 526 13.74 -1.31 4.34
N ILE A 527 12.67 -1.31 5.15
CA ILE A 527 12.74 -1.66 6.56
C ILE A 527 13.11 -3.14 6.73
N LEU A 528 12.54 -4.03 5.91
CA LEU A 528 12.91 -5.45 5.89
C LEU A 528 14.37 -5.64 5.45
N GLY A 529 14.79 -4.96 4.38
CA GLY A 529 16.18 -4.95 3.90
C GLY A 529 17.14 -4.47 4.98
N TRP A 530 16.83 -3.36 5.65
CA TRP A 530 17.57 -2.91 6.83
C TRP A 530 17.62 -4.00 7.90
N PHE A 531 16.47 -4.52 8.33
CA PHE A 531 16.40 -5.50 9.41
C PHE A 531 17.21 -6.78 9.11
N PHE A 532 17.11 -7.31 7.90
CA PHE A 532 17.75 -8.58 7.52
C PHE A 532 19.22 -8.41 7.13
N MET A 533 19.55 -7.43 6.30
CA MET A 533 20.89 -7.28 5.71
C MET A 533 21.89 -6.60 6.64
N GLN A 534 21.44 -5.84 7.65
CA GLN A 534 22.34 -5.30 8.69
C GLN A 534 22.76 -6.37 9.72
N SER A 535 22.15 -7.56 9.70
CA SER A 535 22.46 -8.60 10.67
C SER A 535 23.92 -9.03 10.58
N LYS A 536 24.57 -9.14 11.73
CA LYS A 536 25.92 -9.71 11.85
C LYS A 536 25.91 -11.22 12.09
N GLY A 537 24.75 -11.78 12.42
CA GLY A 537 24.55 -13.20 12.67
C GLY A 537 23.51 -13.79 11.73
N SER A 538 23.70 -15.07 11.43
CA SER A 538 22.80 -15.86 10.60
C SER A 538 21.58 -16.31 11.40
N ARG A 539 20.45 -16.53 10.71
CA ARG A 539 19.16 -16.82 11.36
C ARG A 539 18.67 -18.22 11.05
N TYR A 540 17.87 -18.76 11.96
CA TYR A 540 17.09 -19.96 11.68
C TYR A 540 15.84 -19.60 10.89
N PHE A 541 15.47 -20.46 9.95
CA PHE A 541 14.30 -20.30 9.12
C PHE A 541 13.26 -21.34 9.50
N ASP A 542 12.19 -20.89 10.14
CA ASP A 542 11.01 -21.70 10.43
C ASP A 542 9.74 -20.83 10.36
N GLY A 543 8.58 -21.48 10.38
CA GLY A 543 7.29 -20.80 10.27
C GLY A 543 7.03 -19.77 11.38
N PRO A 544 7.21 -20.11 12.66
CA PRO A 544 7.08 -19.17 13.77
C PRO A 544 8.00 -17.95 13.64
N SER A 545 9.25 -18.13 13.18
CA SER A 545 10.20 -17.03 12.99
C SER A 545 9.68 -16.00 12.00
N ILE A 546 9.00 -16.41 10.92
CA ILE A 546 8.42 -15.48 9.95
C ILE A 546 7.41 -14.54 10.61
N ILE A 547 6.52 -15.06 11.46
CA ILE A 547 5.57 -14.22 12.19
C ILE A 547 6.29 -13.34 13.21
N PHE A 548 7.25 -13.92 13.93
CA PHE A 548 8.02 -13.22 14.95
C PHE A 548 8.83 -12.05 14.39
N TYR A 549 9.30 -12.13 13.15
CA TYR A 549 9.96 -11.01 12.46
C TYR A 549 8.98 -10.07 11.76
N ALA A 550 7.87 -10.56 11.24
CA ALA A 550 6.89 -9.74 10.53
C ALA A 550 6.15 -8.76 11.45
N LEU A 551 5.78 -9.18 12.67
CA LEU A 551 5.02 -8.34 13.59
C LEU A 551 5.81 -7.10 14.06
N PRO A 552 7.05 -7.20 14.56
CA PRO A 552 7.88 -6.03 14.87
C PRO A 552 8.12 -5.17 13.63
N THR A 553 8.40 -5.77 12.47
CA THR A 553 8.60 -5.02 11.22
C THR A 553 7.36 -4.20 10.85
N PHE A 554 6.17 -4.79 10.98
CA PHE A 554 4.91 -4.10 10.75
C PHE A 554 4.72 -2.92 11.71
N LEU A 555 5.00 -3.10 13.00
CA LEU A 555 4.93 -2.01 13.99
C LEU A 555 5.92 -0.90 13.67
N VAL A 556 7.16 -1.23 13.30
CA VAL A 556 8.17 -0.25 12.87
C VAL A 556 7.72 0.51 11.63
N CYS A 557 7.15 -0.18 10.62
CA CYS A 557 6.59 0.47 9.43
C CYS A 557 5.47 1.46 9.77
N LEU A 558 4.60 1.13 10.72
CA LEU A 558 3.55 2.03 11.18
C LEU A 558 4.11 3.23 11.94
N ILE A 559 5.08 3.02 12.84
CA ILE A 559 5.69 4.07 13.65
C ILE A 559 6.50 5.03 12.78
N VAL A 560 7.34 4.52 11.89
CA VAL A 560 8.16 5.32 10.96
C VAL A 560 7.29 5.98 9.88
N GLY A 561 6.17 5.37 9.51
CA GLY A 561 5.24 5.94 8.54
C GLY A 561 4.51 7.19 9.04
N ILE A 562 4.28 7.33 10.35
CA ILE A 562 3.61 8.51 10.94
C ILE A 562 4.35 9.82 10.63
N PRO A 563 5.65 10.01 10.97
CA PRO A 563 6.33 11.26 10.70
C PRO A 563 6.37 11.57 9.20
N ILE A 564 6.58 10.57 8.33
CA ILE A 564 6.58 10.76 6.87
C ILE A 564 5.20 11.25 6.39
N ALA A 565 4.10 10.66 6.87
CA ALA A 565 2.74 11.08 6.54
C ALA A 565 2.39 12.49 7.06
N LEU A 566 2.97 12.90 8.19
CA LEU A 566 2.75 14.23 8.77
C LEU A 566 3.55 15.33 8.07
N ILE A 567 4.75 15.02 7.57
CA ILE A 567 5.64 15.98 6.90
C ILE A 567 5.17 16.28 5.47
N ILE A 568 4.62 15.27 4.76
CA ILE A 568 4.27 15.43 3.34
C ILE A 568 2.79 15.16 3.04
N GLU A 569 2.28 13.97 3.32
CA GLU A 569 0.94 13.61 2.85
C GLU A 569 -0.14 14.56 3.41
N SER A 570 -0.06 14.87 4.70
CA SER A 570 -1.04 15.73 5.36
C SER A 570 -0.96 17.21 4.92
N PRO A 571 0.23 17.84 4.81
CA PRO A 571 0.35 19.20 4.31
C PRO A 571 -0.02 19.33 2.83
N VAL A 572 0.43 18.40 1.98
CA VAL A 572 0.14 18.42 0.53
C VAL A 572 -1.37 18.37 0.29
N LEU A 573 -2.11 17.50 0.97
CA LEU A 573 -3.58 17.42 0.87
C LEU A 573 -4.28 18.71 1.32
N GLN A 574 -3.71 19.45 2.27
CA GLN A 574 -4.27 20.72 2.72
C GLN A 574 -3.97 21.84 1.75
N ILE A 575 -2.74 21.92 1.23
CA ILE A 575 -2.32 22.90 0.23
C ILE A 575 -3.10 22.71 -1.07
N GLU A 576 -3.25 21.47 -1.51
CA GLU A 576 -4.07 21.10 -2.66
C GLU A 576 -5.49 21.68 -2.54
N ARG A 577 -6.15 21.48 -1.39
CA ARG A 577 -7.48 22.04 -1.14
C ARG A 577 -7.47 23.57 -1.14
N LEU A 578 -6.43 24.20 -0.61
CA LEU A 578 -6.31 25.66 -0.58
C LEU A 578 -6.14 26.27 -1.98
N VAL A 579 -5.32 25.64 -2.83
CA VAL A 579 -4.96 26.14 -4.16
C VAL A 579 -6.01 25.78 -5.21
N LEU A 580 -6.44 24.51 -5.23
CA LEU A 580 -7.31 23.96 -6.27
C LEU A 580 -8.80 24.09 -5.95
N PHE A 581 -9.16 24.20 -4.67
CA PHE A 581 -10.53 24.35 -4.21
C PHE A 581 -10.67 25.47 -3.18
N PRO A 582 -10.28 26.72 -3.53
CA PRO A 582 -10.33 27.82 -2.60
C PRO A 582 -11.76 27.94 -2.03
N PRO A 583 -11.91 28.04 -0.70
CA PRO A 583 -13.23 28.15 -0.10
C PRO A 583 -13.92 29.37 -0.72
N ARG A 584 -15.06 29.15 -1.39
CA ARG A 584 -15.91 30.24 -1.87
C ARG A 584 -16.15 31.17 -0.69
N GLN A 585 -15.67 32.41 -0.77
CA GLN A 585 -16.02 33.43 0.21
C GLN A 585 -17.55 33.50 0.20
N LYS A 586 -18.17 33.15 1.32
CA LYS A 586 -19.58 33.49 1.51
C LYS A 586 -19.64 35.01 1.43
N PRO A 587 -20.57 35.61 0.67
CA PRO A 587 -20.72 37.06 0.66
C PRO A 587 -20.82 37.53 2.11
N GLU A 588 -19.98 38.50 2.45
CA GLU A 588 -19.90 39.07 3.78
C GLU A 588 -21.17 39.91 3.96
N TYR A 589 -22.27 39.28 4.41
CA TYR A 589 -23.50 40.00 4.69
C TYR A 589 -23.23 40.96 5.84
N THR A 590 -23.43 42.25 5.59
CA THR A 590 -23.39 43.27 6.65
C THR A 590 -24.37 42.90 7.76
N VAL A 591 -24.09 43.35 9.00
CA VAL A 591 -24.95 43.08 10.17
C VAL A 591 -26.42 43.44 9.89
N ALA A 592 -26.65 44.50 9.11
CA ALA A 592 -27.98 44.89 8.61
C ALA A 592 -28.63 43.84 7.69
N GLN A 593 -27.88 43.25 6.75
CA GLN A 593 -28.36 42.19 5.86
C GLN A 593 -28.66 40.88 6.60
N LYS A 594 -27.87 40.57 7.64
CA LYS A 594 -28.13 39.40 8.51
C LYS A 594 -29.43 39.55 9.28
N HIS A 595 -29.71 40.74 9.79
CA HIS A 595 -30.94 41.03 10.52
C HIS A 595 -32.19 41.00 9.62
N LEU A 596 -32.06 41.40 8.35
CA LEU A 596 -33.11 41.28 7.34
C LEU A 596 -33.39 39.82 6.96
N ILE A 597 -32.35 39.00 6.80
CA ILE A 597 -32.51 37.56 6.49
C ILE A 597 -33.16 36.82 7.66
N ASP A 598 -32.76 37.13 8.90
CA ASP A 598 -33.35 36.50 10.09
C ASP A 598 -34.82 36.93 10.28
N LYS A 599 -35.17 38.21 10.03
CA LYS A 599 -36.57 38.68 10.04
C LYS A 599 -37.44 38.02 8.96
N VAL A 600 -36.92 37.84 7.75
CA VAL A 600 -37.66 37.17 6.65
C VAL A 600 -37.87 35.67 6.96
N THR A 601 -36.89 35.03 7.61
CA THR A 601 -36.95 33.60 7.97
C THR A 601 -37.91 33.34 9.14
N ILE A 602 -38.03 34.28 10.09
CA ILE A 602 -38.98 34.21 11.21
C ILE A 602 -40.41 34.44 10.72
N ASN A 603 -40.66 35.46 9.89
CA ASN A 603 -41.99 35.72 9.32
C ASN A 603 -42.52 34.57 8.45
N SER A 604 -41.64 33.81 7.77
CA SER A 604 -42.06 32.64 6.97
C SER A 604 -42.46 31.41 7.81
N LYS A 605 -42.10 31.38 9.10
CA LYS A 605 -42.45 30.30 10.02
C LYS A 605 -43.72 30.58 10.83
N GLU A 606 -44.04 31.84 11.06
CA GLU A 606 -45.31 32.22 11.70
C GLU A 606 -46.50 32.18 10.72
N SER A 607 -46.27 32.29 9.40
CA SER A 607 -47.33 32.20 8.39
C SER A 607 -47.77 30.77 8.01
N SER A 608 -47.30 29.73 8.71
CA SER A 608 -47.67 28.32 8.40
C SER A 608 -48.79 27.73 9.26
N GLU A 609 -49.44 28.51 10.12
CA GLU A 609 -50.69 28.15 10.81
C GLU A 609 -51.86 29.00 10.28
N MET A 610 -52.26 28.80 9.03
CA MET A 610 -53.54 29.29 8.52
C MET A 610 -54.34 28.10 7.95
N THR A 611 -55.50 27.86 8.57
CA THR A 611 -56.45 26.80 8.26
C THR A 611 -57.09 26.96 6.87
N LYS A 612 -57.58 25.85 6.31
CA LYS A 612 -58.14 25.71 4.95
C LYS A 612 -59.35 26.60 4.62
N ASP A 613 -59.87 27.38 5.55
CA ASP A 613 -61.07 28.21 5.34
C ASP A 613 -60.77 29.63 4.81
N ASP A 614 -59.50 30.07 4.78
CA ASP A 614 -59.13 31.41 4.26
C ASP A 614 -58.89 31.45 2.74
N ILE A 615 -58.91 30.30 2.04
CA ILE A 615 -58.78 30.22 0.58
C ILE A 615 -60.14 30.43 -0.10
N LYS A 616 -60.84 31.52 0.23
CA LYS A 616 -62.05 31.93 -0.51
C LYS A 616 -62.15 33.42 -0.81
N PHE A 617 -61.10 34.21 -0.53
CA PHE A 617 -61.09 35.66 -0.80
C PHE A 617 -60.00 36.15 -1.75
N LEU A 618 -59.47 35.27 -2.61
CA LEU A 618 -58.66 35.66 -3.77
C LEU A 618 -59.15 34.94 -5.03
N LYS A 619 -60.38 35.30 -5.42
CA LYS A 619 -60.82 35.38 -6.81
C LYS A 619 -61.45 36.75 -7.03
#